data_AF-I1BME0-F1
#
_entry.id   AF-I1BME0-F1
#
_cell.length_a   1.000
_cell.length_b   1.000
_cell.length_c   1.000
_cell.angle_alpha   90.00
_cell.angle_beta   90.00
_cell.angle_gamma   90.00
#
_symmetry.space_group_name_H-M   'P 1'
#
loop_
_entity.id
_entity.type
_entity.pdbx_description
1 polymer ?
#
loop_
_entity_poly.entity_id
_entity_poly.type
_entity_poly.pdbx_seq_one_letter_code
_entity_poly.pdbx_strand_id
1 'polypeptide(L)'
;MLEDDVLKLASVCQNKTLFAVKSNGLVGMFSIQAPEHTIIESHPENAVDLRLGCPFTELVDYASTFDLDTLDQTDHSHVPFVIIILKFVDAYKAKHEGKVPQSYQERKELIQMIHEGMRIPDEENFHEAVSHVWRLSSTASIPSEIQQIFDDPSCQNANANSPYFWILAKAVRDFVENEGQGQLPLSGKLPDMKADTMKYIGLQNVYRQKALFDLNAVKERVKALLKDGDQIISDEIIQTFCKNTGHIKVIQYRPFSAYYGQVKKIVQWIKEEENICYGLVFKAADKFNSLYGRPPASLDDYGALKEQTLALLESISIPLEQAQAFVENEAMEKSLKNL
;
A
#
# COMPACT_ATOMS: atom_id res chain seq x y z
N MET A 1 16.55 3.68 -30.40
CA MET A 1 17.37 2.60 -29.83
C MET A 1 16.57 1.32 -29.92
N LEU A 2 17.13 0.27 -30.55
CA LEU A 2 16.46 -1.01 -30.71
C LEU A 2 16.39 -1.77 -29.38
N GLU A 3 15.54 -2.79 -29.27
CA GLU A 3 15.42 -3.59 -28.06
C GLU A 3 16.77 -4.18 -27.61
N ASP A 4 17.58 -4.70 -28.53
CA ASP A 4 18.88 -5.30 -28.21
C ASP A 4 19.86 -4.32 -27.58
N ASP A 5 19.86 -3.07 -28.04
CA ASP A 5 20.70 -2.02 -27.47
C ASP A 5 20.23 -1.65 -26.05
N VAL A 6 18.91 -1.61 -25.84
CA VAL A 6 18.32 -1.39 -24.51
C VAL A 6 18.70 -2.54 -23.57
N LEU A 7 18.65 -3.80 -24.03
CA LEU A 7 19.04 -4.96 -23.24
C LEU A 7 20.54 -4.95 -22.91
N LYS A 8 21.41 -4.58 -23.86
CA LYS A 8 22.85 -4.40 -23.60
C LYS A 8 23.07 -3.33 -22.54
N LEU A 9 22.43 -2.17 -22.66
CA LEU A 9 22.53 -1.10 -21.67
C LEU A 9 22.00 -1.54 -20.29
N ALA A 10 20.86 -2.24 -20.28
CA ALA A 10 20.25 -2.76 -19.06
C ALA A 10 21.15 -3.77 -18.33
N SER A 11 21.93 -4.58 -19.06
CA SER A 11 22.90 -5.50 -18.47
C SER A 11 24.04 -4.79 -17.73
N VAL A 12 24.43 -3.59 -18.18
CA VAL A 12 25.45 -2.76 -17.54
C VAL A 12 24.86 -1.96 -16.36
N CYS A 13 23.57 -1.67 -16.39
CA CYS A 13 22.86 -0.86 -15.39
C CYS A 13 22.18 -1.68 -14.28
N GLN A 14 22.60 -2.91 -13.98
CA GLN A 14 21.90 -3.78 -13.00
C GLN A 14 21.70 -3.13 -11.61
N ASN A 15 22.68 -2.35 -11.14
CA ASN A 15 22.62 -1.64 -9.85
C ASN A 15 22.19 -0.17 -9.97
N LYS A 16 21.64 0.23 -11.13
CA LYS A 16 21.23 1.61 -11.40
C LYS A 16 19.79 1.62 -11.92
N THR A 17 19.07 2.70 -11.62
CA THR A 17 17.75 2.92 -12.21
C THR A 17 17.90 3.27 -13.68
N LEU A 18 17.26 2.49 -14.54
CA LEU A 18 17.18 2.69 -15.98
C LEU A 18 15.71 2.85 -16.38
N PHE A 19 15.42 3.98 -17.02
CA PHE A 19 14.16 4.26 -17.68
C PHE A 19 14.34 4.11 -19.18
N ALA A 20 13.54 3.24 -19.81
CA ALA A 20 13.45 3.12 -21.25
C ALA A 20 12.10 3.69 -21.70
N VAL A 21 12.16 4.77 -22.50
CA VAL A 21 10.99 5.43 -23.07
C VAL A 21 11.08 5.35 -24.58
N LYS A 22 10.05 4.80 -25.21
CA LYS A 22 9.90 4.78 -26.65
C LYS A 22 8.58 5.45 -27.01
N SER A 23 8.57 6.21 -28.09
CA SER A 23 7.37 6.80 -28.65
C SER A 23 7.35 6.54 -30.14
N ASN A 24 6.20 6.08 -30.65
CA ASN A 24 5.91 5.98 -32.07
C ASN A 24 4.48 6.49 -32.29
N GLY A 25 4.34 7.57 -33.07
CA GLY A 25 3.05 8.24 -33.27
C GLY A 25 2.39 8.66 -31.95
N LEU A 26 1.16 8.18 -31.72
CA LEU A 26 0.36 8.47 -30.53
C LEU A 26 0.58 7.49 -29.37
N VAL A 27 1.48 6.52 -29.54
CA VAL A 27 1.73 5.48 -28.53
C VAL A 27 3.10 5.70 -27.89
N GLY A 28 3.12 5.61 -26.56
CA GLY A 28 4.32 5.66 -25.74
C GLY A 28 4.47 4.39 -24.92
N MET A 29 5.65 3.79 -24.95
CA MET A 29 6.02 2.67 -24.07
C MET A 29 7.02 3.16 -23.03
N PHE A 30 6.70 2.90 -21.76
CA PHE A 30 7.55 3.20 -20.61
C PHE A 30 7.94 1.90 -19.91
N SER A 31 9.23 1.72 -19.64
CA SER A 31 9.74 0.56 -18.91
C SER A 31 10.81 0.99 -17.92
N ILE A 32 10.78 0.39 -16.74
CA ILE A 32 11.71 0.68 -15.65
C ILE A 32 12.40 -0.60 -15.18
N GLN A 33 13.73 -0.54 -15.07
CA GLN A 33 14.55 -1.51 -14.37
C GLN A 33 15.30 -0.75 -13.29
N ALA A 34 15.21 -1.19 -12.05
CA ALA A 34 15.93 -0.57 -10.95
C ALA A 34 16.31 -1.64 -9.91
N PRO A 35 17.23 -1.33 -8.99
CA PRO A 35 17.39 -2.10 -7.77
C PRO A 35 16.08 -2.10 -6.95
N GLU A 36 16.04 -2.94 -5.91
CA GLU A 36 14.98 -2.88 -4.90
C GLU A 36 14.76 -1.45 -4.42
N HIS A 37 13.50 -1.01 -4.40
CA HIS A 37 13.14 0.32 -3.97
C HIS A 37 12.24 0.25 -2.74
N THR A 38 12.80 0.66 -1.61
CA THR A 38 12.12 0.70 -0.31
C THR A 38 11.57 2.10 -0.04
N ILE A 39 10.27 2.19 0.26
CA ILE A 39 9.55 3.45 0.47
C ILE A 39 9.03 3.47 1.91
N ILE A 40 9.37 4.52 2.65
CA ILE A 40 8.84 4.76 4.01
C ILE A 40 7.65 5.72 3.94
N GLU A 41 7.80 6.85 3.25
CA GLU A 41 6.77 7.89 3.14
C GLU A 41 5.99 7.72 1.83
N SER A 42 4.99 6.84 1.83
CA SER A 42 4.15 6.58 0.65
C SER A 42 2.97 7.55 0.49
N HIS A 43 2.83 8.51 1.41
CA HIS A 43 1.79 9.55 1.42
C HIS A 43 0.35 9.01 1.17
N PRO A 44 -0.17 8.12 2.03
CA PRO A 44 -1.54 7.63 1.90
C PRO A 44 -2.55 8.76 2.12
N GLU A 45 -3.60 8.81 1.31
CA GLU A 45 -4.57 9.91 1.34
C GLU A 45 -5.41 10.00 2.63
N ASN A 46 -5.59 8.91 3.40
CA ASN A 46 -6.58 8.87 4.49
C ASN A 46 -6.26 7.96 5.69
N ALA A 47 -4.98 7.66 5.94
CA ALA A 47 -4.64 6.67 6.96
C ALA A 47 -4.32 7.30 8.33
N VAL A 48 -5.34 7.38 9.19
CA VAL A 48 -5.14 7.66 10.61
C VAL A 48 -5.57 6.45 11.43
N ASP A 49 -4.64 5.90 12.20
CA ASP A 49 -4.89 4.80 13.12
C ASP A 49 -5.46 5.35 14.44
N LEU A 50 -6.77 5.21 14.59
CA LEU A 50 -7.50 5.65 15.77
C LEU A 50 -7.62 4.57 16.86
N ARG A 51 -7.14 3.33 16.63
CA ARG A 51 -7.27 2.23 17.60
C ARG A 51 -8.67 1.94 18.13
N LEU A 52 -9.72 2.32 17.39
CA LEU A 52 -11.12 2.18 17.85
C LEU A 52 -11.53 0.72 18.09
N GLY A 53 -10.99 -0.22 17.32
CA GLY A 53 -11.30 -1.65 17.45
C GLY A 53 -10.48 -2.38 18.52
N CYS A 54 -9.30 -1.88 18.84
CA CYS A 54 -8.38 -2.44 19.83
C CYS A 54 -7.73 -1.29 20.59
N PRO A 55 -8.49 -0.61 21.47
CA PRO A 55 -8.00 0.54 22.19
C PRO A 55 -6.94 0.09 23.20
N PHE A 56 -5.88 0.89 23.32
CA PHE A 56 -4.87 0.69 24.34
C PHE A 56 -5.38 1.20 25.70
N THR A 57 -4.79 0.69 26.79
CA THR A 57 -5.25 0.94 28.16
C THR A 57 -5.46 2.42 28.46
N GLU A 58 -4.50 3.28 28.12
CA GLU A 58 -4.58 4.71 28.40
C GLU A 58 -5.71 5.42 27.64
N LEU A 59 -6.10 4.90 26.46
CA LEU A 59 -7.25 5.40 25.70
C LEU A 59 -8.57 4.98 26.33
N VAL A 60 -8.65 3.74 26.84
CA VAL A 60 -9.80 3.25 27.59
C VAL A 60 -9.98 4.05 28.88
N ASP A 61 -8.89 4.26 29.62
CA ASP A 61 -8.88 5.04 30.85
C ASP A 61 -9.32 6.49 30.58
N TYR A 62 -8.81 7.11 29.53
CA TYR A 62 -9.25 8.46 29.13
C TYR A 62 -10.72 8.51 28.72
N ALA A 63 -11.20 7.53 27.94
CA ALA A 63 -12.62 7.44 27.59
C ALA A 63 -13.49 7.25 28.84
N SER A 64 -13.02 6.50 29.84
CA SER A 64 -13.77 6.25 31.08
C SER A 64 -14.12 7.53 31.86
N THR A 65 -13.33 8.61 31.72
CA THR A 65 -13.59 9.88 32.43
C THR A 65 -14.80 10.66 31.91
N PHE A 66 -15.36 10.26 30.76
CA PHE A 66 -16.53 10.90 30.16
C PHE A 66 -17.80 10.17 30.56
N ASP A 67 -18.74 10.88 31.18
CA ASP A 67 -20.08 10.37 31.45
C ASP A 67 -21.09 11.16 30.61
N LEU A 68 -21.45 10.61 29.44
CA LEU A 68 -22.29 11.29 28.44
C LEU A 68 -23.69 11.64 28.97
N ASP A 69 -24.19 10.91 29.96
CA ASP A 69 -25.54 11.11 30.48
C ASP A 69 -25.61 12.31 31.44
N THR A 70 -24.50 12.61 32.12
CA THR A 70 -24.45 13.69 33.14
C THR A 70 -24.02 15.04 32.60
N LEU A 71 -23.42 15.10 31.41
CA LEU A 71 -22.97 16.35 30.78
C LEU A 71 -24.15 17.27 30.48
N ASP A 72 -23.94 18.59 30.50
CA ASP A 72 -24.90 19.52 29.93
C ASP A 72 -24.90 19.47 28.40
N GLN A 73 -25.85 20.15 27.75
CA GLN A 73 -25.95 20.12 26.29
C GLN A 73 -24.71 20.69 25.59
N THR A 74 -24.08 21.70 26.18
CA THR A 74 -22.91 22.35 25.57
C THR A 74 -21.73 21.39 25.62
N ASP A 75 -21.46 20.81 26.78
CA ASP A 75 -20.36 19.87 26.97
C ASP A 75 -20.54 18.58 26.18
N HIS A 76 -21.78 18.12 26.01
CA HIS A 76 -22.14 16.94 25.23
C HIS A 76 -21.84 17.12 23.73
N SER A 77 -22.20 18.26 23.15
CA SER A 77 -21.92 18.58 21.73
C SER A 77 -20.43 18.86 21.43
N HIS A 78 -19.58 18.91 22.47
CA HIS A 78 -18.13 19.13 22.37
C HIS A 78 -17.30 17.92 22.82
N VAL A 79 -17.90 16.73 22.90
CA VAL A 79 -17.15 15.48 23.15
C VAL A 79 -16.51 15.00 21.85
N PRO A 80 -15.19 14.67 21.83
CA PRO A 80 -14.54 14.12 20.64
C PRO A 80 -15.21 12.84 20.14
N PHE A 81 -15.40 12.71 18.83
CA PHE A 81 -16.11 11.56 18.25
C PHE A 81 -15.47 10.20 18.57
N VAL A 82 -14.14 10.13 18.77
CA VAL A 82 -13.43 8.91 19.19
C VAL A 82 -13.98 8.40 20.52
N ILE A 83 -14.24 9.30 21.46
CA ILE A 83 -14.76 8.97 22.79
C ILE A 83 -16.20 8.50 22.68
N ILE A 84 -17.02 9.17 21.85
CA ILE A 84 -18.39 8.75 21.54
C ILE A 84 -18.39 7.31 21.02
N ILE A 85 -17.59 7.02 19.97
CA ILE A 85 -17.52 5.68 19.40
C ILE A 85 -17.13 4.65 20.46
N LEU A 86 -16.09 4.91 21.28
CA LEU A 86 -15.65 3.98 22.32
C LEU A 86 -16.75 3.69 23.36
N LYS A 87 -17.49 4.72 23.81
CA LYS A 87 -18.61 4.55 24.75
C LYS A 87 -19.73 3.69 24.18
N PHE A 88 -20.12 3.95 22.93
CA PHE A 88 -21.18 3.16 22.29
C PHE A 88 -20.71 1.75 21.93
N VAL A 89 -19.43 1.55 21.61
CA VAL A 89 -18.85 0.21 21.43
C VAL A 89 -18.87 -0.58 22.74
N ASP A 90 -18.57 0.04 23.88
CA ASP A 90 -18.64 -0.64 25.18
C ASP A 90 -20.09 -0.96 25.58
N ALA A 91 -21.03 -0.05 25.31
CA ALA A 91 -22.47 -0.31 25.48
C ALA A 91 -22.96 -1.45 24.56
N TYR A 92 -22.45 -1.52 23.32
CA TYR A 92 -22.75 -2.59 22.38
C TYR A 92 -22.22 -3.94 22.88
N LYS A 93 -20.96 -3.99 23.33
CA LYS A 93 -20.33 -5.18 23.93
C LYS A 93 -21.13 -5.69 25.12
N ALA A 94 -21.62 -4.80 25.99
CA ALA A 94 -22.42 -5.17 27.15
C ALA A 94 -23.74 -5.88 26.76
N LYS A 95 -24.33 -5.53 25.61
CA LYS A 95 -25.53 -6.19 25.05
C LYS A 95 -25.22 -7.49 24.28
N HIS A 96 -23.99 -7.65 23.79
CA HIS A 96 -23.61 -8.71 22.84
C HIS A 96 -22.47 -9.61 23.36
N GLU A 97 -22.48 -9.97 24.65
CA GLU A 97 -21.52 -10.93 25.25
C GLU A 97 -20.05 -10.52 25.08
N GLY A 98 -19.75 -9.21 25.08
CA GLY A 98 -18.39 -8.69 24.92
C GLY A 98 -17.90 -8.59 23.47
N LYS A 99 -18.74 -8.93 22.47
CA LYS A 99 -18.36 -8.90 21.06
C LYS A 99 -18.41 -7.47 20.49
N VAL A 100 -17.40 -7.13 19.70
CA VAL A 100 -17.36 -5.88 18.92
C VAL A 100 -18.13 -6.06 17.60
N PRO A 101 -18.74 -4.99 17.05
CA PRO A 101 -19.48 -5.09 15.79
C PRO A 101 -18.53 -5.35 14.61
N GLN A 102 -18.74 -6.47 13.93
CA GLN A 102 -17.92 -6.94 12.81
C GLN A 102 -18.67 -6.89 11.49
N SER A 103 -19.94 -7.31 11.48
CA SER A 103 -20.74 -7.37 10.25
C SER A 103 -21.32 -6.00 9.88
N TYR A 104 -21.70 -5.85 8.61
CA TYR A 104 -22.39 -4.65 8.14
C TYR A 104 -23.67 -4.34 8.94
N GLN A 105 -24.39 -5.40 9.34
CA GLN A 105 -25.63 -5.26 10.11
C GLN A 105 -25.36 -4.83 11.56
N GLU A 106 -24.34 -5.40 12.20
CA GLU A 106 -23.92 -5.01 13.56
C GLU A 106 -23.39 -3.57 13.60
N ARG A 107 -22.67 -3.14 12.56
CA ARG A 107 -22.23 -1.74 12.44
C ARG A 107 -23.40 -0.78 12.24
N LYS A 108 -24.44 -1.18 11.50
CA LYS A 108 -25.69 -0.41 11.41
C LYS A 108 -26.40 -0.29 12.74
N GLU A 109 -26.42 -1.36 13.53
CA GLU A 109 -26.98 -1.32 14.88
C GLU A 109 -26.19 -0.35 15.78
N LEU A 110 -24.86 -0.38 15.74
CA LEU A 110 -24.04 0.60 16.46
C LEU A 110 -24.33 2.04 16.01
N ILE A 111 -24.48 2.29 14.71
CA ILE A 111 -24.85 3.60 14.17
C ILE A 111 -26.21 4.04 14.73
N GLN A 112 -27.18 3.13 14.78
CA GLN A 112 -28.49 3.41 15.35
C GLN A 112 -28.39 3.75 16.85
N MET A 113 -27.58 3.01 17.61
CA MET A 113 -27.33 3.31 19.02
C MET A 113 -26.70 4.71 19.21
N ILE A 114 -25.75 5.10 18.35
CA ILE A 114 -25.14 6.43 18.38
C ILE A 114 -26.18 7.51 18.07
N HIS A 115 -27.04 7.30 17.07
CA HIS A 115 -28.13 8.23 16.75
C HIS A 115 -29.13 8.40 17.89
N GLU A 116 -29.48 7.32 18.59
CA GLU A 116 -30.36 7.36 19.77
C GLU A 116 -29.72 8.10 20.95
N GLY A 117 -28.39 8.21 20.99
CA GLY A 117 -27.64 9.00 21.95
C GLY A 117 -27.60 10.50 21.67
N MET A 118 -28.05 10.95 20.49
CA MET A 118 -28.08 12.36 20.15
C MET A 118 -29.17 13.08 20.95
N ARG A 119 -28.85 14.24 21.52
CA ARG A 119 -29.82 15.05 22.28
C ARG A 119 -30.59 16.01 21.38
N ILE A 120 -29.96 16.49 20.32
CA ILE A 120 -30.54 17.34 19.29
C ILE A 120 -30.09 16.86 17.90
N PRO A 121 -30.90 17.11 16.84
CA PRO A 121 -30.58 16.62 15.49
C PRO A 121 -29.26 17.15 14.88
N ASP A 122 -28.82 18.34 15.29
CA ASP A 122 -27.68 19.06 14.71
C ASP A 122 -26.36 18.85 15.49
N GLU A 123 -26.22 17.75 16.24
CA GLU A 123 -24.97 17.41 16.95
C GLU A 123 -23.88 16.93 15.99
N GLU A 124 -23.04 17.87 15.53
CA GLU A 124 -21.95 17.60 14.56
C GLU A 124 -21.00 16.49 15.02
N ASN A 125 -20.62 16.46 16.30
CA ASN A 125 -19.69 15.45 16.84
C ASN A 125 -20.25 14.01 16.78
N PHE A 126 -21.58 13.85 16.91
CA PHE A 126 -22.24 12.56 16.72
C PHE A 126 -22.34 12.17 15.23
N HIS A 127 -22.58 13.14 14.35
CA HIS A 127 -22.51 12.90 12.90
C HIS A 127 -21.09 12.51 12.46
N GLU A 128 -20.06 13.13 13.03
CA GLU A 128 -18.66 12.71 12.86
C GLU A 128 -18.48 11.26 13.33
N ALA A 129 -18.96 10.91 14.54
CA ALA A 129 -18.87 9.55 15.07
C ALA A 129 -19.47 8.51 14.10
N VAL A 130 -20.69 8.76 13.61
CA VAL A 130 -21.38 7.90 12.64
C VAL A 130 -20.57 7.72 11.35
N SER A 131 -19.99 8.79 10.82
CA SER A 131 -19.15 8.71 9.61
C SER A 131 -17.88 7.86 9.81
N HIS A 132 -17.39 7.78 11.05
CA HIS A 132 -16.16 7.07 11.42
C HIS A 132 -16.38 5.66 11.98
N VAL A 133 -17.62 5.23 12.27
CA VAL A 133 -17.95 3.86 12.72
C VAL A 133 -17.40 2.80 11.76
N TRP A 134 -17.44 3.07 10.45
CA TRP A 134 -16.95 2.12 9.44
C TRP A 134 -15.44 1.84 9.52
N ARG A 135 -14.69 2.68 10.23
CA ARG A 135 -13.26 2.50 10.52
C ARG A 135 -12.99 1.57 11.70
N LEU A 136 -14.03 1.07 12.39
CA LEU A 136 -13.89 0.02 13.40
C LEU A 136 -13.40 -1.27 12.76
N SER A 137 -12.09 -1.49 12.77
CA SER A 137 -11.54 -2.81 12.46
C SER A 137 -11.76 -3.73 13.64
N SER A 138 -12.41 -4.87 13.43
CA SER A 138 -12.69 -5.86 14.47
C SER A 138 -11.45 -6.66 14.89
N THR A 139 -10.33 -6.52 14.16
CA THR A 139 -9.10 -7.27 14.42
C THR A 139 -7.87 -6.35 14.37
N ALA A 140 -6.93 -6.64 15.27
CA ALA A 140 -5.54 -6.22 15.23
C ALA A 140 -4.82 -6.83 14.01
N SER A 141 -5.28 -6.53 12.80
CA SER A 141 -4.70 -7.09 11.59
C SER A 141 -3.72 -6.11 10.97
N ILE A 142 -2.47 -6.57 10.91
CA ILE A 142 -1.42 -5.94 10.12
C ILE A 142 -1.85 -6.01 8.64
N PRO A 143 -1.75 -4.91 7.88
CA PRO A 143 -2.07 -4.96 6.45
C PRO A 143 -1.26 -6.02 5.71
N SER A 144 -1.87 -6.68 4.73
CA SER A 144 -1.27 -7.83 4.04
C SER A 144 0.09 -7.51 3.40
N GLU A 145 0.26 -6.29 2.92
CA GLU A 145 1.49 -5.76 2.33
C GLU A 145 2.61 -5.65 3.36
N ILE A 146 2.28 -5.26 4.60
CA ILE A 146 3.24 -5.17 5.69
C ILE A 146 3.59 -6.58 6.19
N GLN A 147 2.61 -7.47 6.24
CA GLN A 147 2.84 -8.88 6.57
C GLN A 147 3.81 -9.52 5.57
N GLN A 148 3.64 -9.27 4.26
CA GLN A 148 4.59 -9.73 3.23
C GLN A 148 6.01 -9.21 3.45
N ILE A 149 6.16 -7.95 3.88
CA ILE A 149 7.47 -7.37 4.22
C ILE A 149 8.05 -8.06 5.47
N PHE A 150 7.25 -8.38 6.48
CA PHE A 150 7.71 -9.08 7.68
C PHE A 150 8.12 -10.53 7.41
N ASP A 151 7.43 -11.18 6.47
CA ASP A 151 7.69 -12.55 6.05
C ASP A 151 8.84 -12.65 5.03
N ASP A 152 9.32 -11.54 4.46
CA ASP A 152 10.44 -11.52 3.51
C ASP A 152 11.74 -12.03 4.19
N PRO A 153 12.53 -12.90 3.51
CA PRO A 153 13.81 -13.37 4.05
C PRO A 153 14.78 -12.24 4.44
N SER A 154 14.71 -11.09 3.75
CA SER A 154 15.51 -9.91 4.04
C SER A 154 15.15 -9.28 5.39
N CYS A 155 13.88 -9.38 5.80
CA CYS A 155 13.41 -8.95 7.11
C CYS A 155 13.69 -10.00 8.19
N GLN A 156 13.42 -11.28 7.93
CA GLN A 156 13.66 -12.37 8.89
C GLN A 156 15.12 -12.46 9.30
N ASN A 157 16.02 -12.40 8.32
CA ASN A 157 17.45 -12.56 8.51
C ASN A 157 18.20 -11.23 8.68
N ALA A 158 17.47 -10.11 8.81
CA ALA A 158 18.11 -8.81 8.96
C ALA A 158 19.04 -8.80 10.18
N ASN A 159 20.21 -8.20 10.00
CA ASN A 159 21.25 -8.04 11.00
C ASN A 159 21.93 -6.67 10.82
N ALA A 160 22.95 -6.40 11.63
CA ALA A 160 23.74 -5.18 11.61
C ALA A 160 24.26 -4.74 10.22
N ASN A 161 24.50 -5.67 9.29
CA ASN A 161 25.01 -5.39 7.94
C ASN A 161 23.92 -5.26 6.87
N SER A 162 22.65 -5.45 7.23
CA SER A 162 21.53 -5.32 6.31
C SER A 162 21.22 -3.84 6.00
N PRO A 163 20.57 -3.55 4.85
CA PRO A 163 20.09 -2.20 4.57
C PRO A 163 19.20 -1.69 5.71
N TYR A 164 19.34 -0.40 6.06
CA TYR A 164 18.65 0.19 7.21
C TYR A 164 17.13 -0.05 7.20
N PHE A 165 16.50 -0.06 6.02
CA PHE A 165 15.07 -0.35 5.88
C PHE A 165 14.69 -1.73 6.46
N TRP A 166 15.46 -2.77 6.14
CA TRP A 166 15.20 -4.13 6.60
C TRP A 166 15.50 -4.30 8.09
N ILE A 167 16.48 -3.57 8.63
CA ILE A 167 16.73 -3.52 10.07
C ILE A 167 15.53 -2.91 10.81
N LEU A 168 14.99 -1.80 10.29
CA LEU A 168 13.81 -1.14 10.87
C LEU A 168 12.57 -2.02 10.73
N ALA A 169 12.35 -2.65 9.58
CA ALA A 169 11.25 -3.59 9.38
C ALA A 169 11.31 -4.76 10.38
N LYS A 170 12.51 -5.32 10.62
CA LYS A 170 12.72 -6.36 11.62
C LYS A 170 12.45 -5.86 13.03
N ALA A 171 13.01 -4.70 13.41
CA ALA A 171 12.78 -4.12 14.73
C ALA A 171 11.29 -3.88 15.01
N VAL A 172 10.53 -3.45 13.99
CA VAL A 172 9.09 -3.26 14.10
C VAL A 172 8.34 -4.59 14.15
N ARG A 173 8.72 -5.60 13.37
CA ARG A 173 8.13 -6.95 13.50
C ARG A 173 8.33 -7.50 14.91
N ASP A 174 9.55 -7.39 15.43
CA ASP A 174 9.85 -7.87 16.77
C ASP A 174 9.08 -7.03 17.83
N PHE A 175 8.83 -5.74 17.60
CA PHE A 175 7.93 -4.94 18.46
C PHE A 175 6.49 -5.46 18.42
N VAL A 176 5.96 -5.71 17.23
CA VAL A 176 4.60 -6.24 17.02
C VAL A 176 4.40 -7.56 17.77
N GLU A 177 5.38 -8.47 17.73
CA GLU A 177 5.35 -9.76 18.42
C GLU A 177 5.46 -9.66 19.95
N ASN A 178 5.89 -8.52 20.48
CA ASN A 178 6.15 -8.30 21.90
C ASN A 178 5.32 -7.14 22.46
N GLU A 179 5.87 -5.92 22.56
CA GLU A 179 5.21 -4.78 23.19
C GLU A 179 3.95 -4.33 22.45
N GLY A 180 3.92 -4.51 21.13
CA GLY A 180 2.82 -4.15 20.24
C GLY A 180 1.61 -5.07 20.33
N GLN A 181 1.75 -6.28 20.89
CA GLN A 181 0.65 -7.25 21.05
C GLN A 181 -0.14 -7.49 19.74
N GLY A 182 0.59 -7.68 18.64
CA GLY A 182 0.02 -7.86 17.30
C GLY A 182 -0.31 -6.55 16.56
N GLN A 183 -0.06 -5.39 17.17
CA GLN A 183 -0.29 -4.08 16.55
C GLN A 183 1.01 -3.42 16.12
N LEU A 184 0.94 -2.66 15.02
CA LEU A 184 2.03 -1.79 14.58
C LEU A 184 2.25 -0.64 15.58
N PRO A 185 3.43 0.02 15.57
CA PRO A 185 3.66 1.24 16.34
C PRO A 185 2.64 2.33 15.97
N LEU A 186 2.10 3.01 16.97
CA LEU A 186 1.15 4.09 16.75
C LEU A 186 1.82 5.32 16.12
N SER A 187 1.21 5.92 15.10
CA SER A 187 1.74 7.13 14.45
C SER A 187 1.62 8.39 15.32
N GLY A 188 0.67 8.38 16.26
CA GLY A 188 0.34 9.51 17.14
C GLY A 188 -0.38 10.67 16.45
N LYS A 189 -0.77 10.52 15.17
CA LYS A 189 -1.55 11.52 14.43
C LYS A 189 -3.04 11.36 14.78
N LEU A 190 -3.73 12.48 14.98
CA LEU A 190 -5.19 12.54 15.09
C LEU A 190 -5.73 13.49 14.02
N PRO A 191 -6.92 13.23 13.46
CA PRO A 191 -7.60 14.19 12.60
C PRO A 191 -8.11 15.37 13.44
N ASP A 192 -8.48 16.45 12.76
CA ASP A 192 -9.29 17.50 13.38
C ASP A 192 -10.68 16.93 13.76
N MET A 193 -11.28 17.45 14.82
CA MET A 193 -12.53 16.93 15.39
C MET A 193 -13.34 18.04 16.03
N LYS A 194 -14.68 17.93 16.01
CA LYS A 194 -15.56 18.83 16.76
C LYS A 194 -15.54 18.48 18.24
N ALA A 195 -14.72 19.20 18.99
CA ALA A 195 -14.56 18.99 20.43
C ALA A 195 -14.15 20.27 21.17
N ASP A 196 -14.33 20.27 22.48
CA ASP A 196 -13.75 21.30 23.35
C ASP A 196 -12.22 21.22 23.27
N THR A 197 -11.56 22.38 23.35
CA THR A 197 -10.10 22.47 23.21
C THR A 197 -9.37 21.65 24.26
N MET A 198 -9.82 21.63 25.52
CA MET A 198 -9.16 20.87 26.58
C MET A 198 -9.39 19.37 26.42
N LYS A 199 -10.61 18.97 26.03
CA LYS A 199 -10.93 17.55 25.71
C LYS A 199 -10.10 17.05 24.52
N TYR A 200 -9.97 17.84 23.47
CA TYR A 200 -9.16 17.48 22.30
C TYR A 200 -7.66 17.39 22.63
N ILE A 201 -7.10 18.38 23.35
CA ILE A 201 -5.69 18.36 23.78
C ILE A 201 -5.41 17.15 24.70
N GLY A 202 -6.34 16.82 25.60
CA GLY A 202 -6.26 15.62 26.43
C GLY A 202 -6.12 14.36 25.59
N LEU A 203 -7.03 14.16 24.63
CA LEU A 203 -6.98 13.03 23.69
C LEU A 203 -5.68 13.01 22.88
N GLN A 204 -5.26 14.14 22.34
CA GLN A 204 -4.02 14.26 21.57
C GLN A 204 -2.80 13.85 22.40
N ASN A 205 -2.75 14.23 23.67
CA ASN A 205 -1.68 13.82 24.57
C ASN A 205 -1.66 12.31 24.80
N VAL A 206 -2.82 11.67 24.96
CA VAL A 206 -2.92 10.20 25.12
C VAL A 206 -2.30 9.47 23.93
N TYR A 207 -2.68 9.83 22.70
CA TYR A 207 -2.10 9.24 21.48
C TYR A 207 -0.62 9.56 21.33
N ARG A 208 -0.20 10.79 21.65
CA ARG A 208 1.20 11.20 21.58
C ARG A 208 2.08 10.41 22.55
N GLN A 209 1.63 10.22 23.79
CA GLN A 209 2.40 9.46 24.79
C GLN A 209 2.51 7.99 24.39
N LYS A 210 1.42 7.38 23.89
CA LYS A 210 1.47 6.01 23.38
C LYS A 210 2.43 5.87 22.19
N ALA A 211 2.38 6.80 21.22
CA ALA A 211 3.31 6.80 20.09
C ALA A 211 4.78 6.98 20.52
N LEU A 212 5.05 7.76 21.57
CA LEU A 212 6.40 7.90 22.15
C LEU A 212 6.86 6.61 22.85
N PHE A 213 5.97 5.94 23.58
CA PHE A 213 6.25 4.64 24.19
C PHE A 213 6.61 3.60 23.13
N ASP A 214 5.79 3.46 22.09
CA ASP A 214 6.02 2.53 20.98
C ASP A 214 7.34 2.85 20.26
N LEU A 215 7.61 4.13 19.99
CA LEU A 215 8.85 4.58 19.37
C LEU A 215 10.09 4.18 20.19
N ASN A 216 10.05 4.37 21.51
CA ASN A 216 11.17 4.02 22.37
C ASN A 216 11.41 2.51 22.40
N ALA A 217 10.35 1.69 22.42
CA ALA A 217 10.48 0.24 22.31
C ALA A 217 11.15 -0.19 20.99
N VAL A 218 10.73 0.41 19.87
CA VAL A 218 11.37 0.16 18.56
C VAL A 218 12.83 0.61 18.55
N LYS A 219 13.17 1.77 19.13
CA LYS A 219 14.56 2.25 19.23
C LYS A 219 15.45 1.26 19.98
N GLU A 220 14.99 0.70 21.09
CA GLU A 220 15.75 -0.31 21.83
C GLU A 220 15.98 -1.58 21.00
N ARG A 221 14.98 -1.99 20.20
CA ARG A 221 15.12 -3.13 19.27
C ARG A 221 16.13 -2.83 18.16
N VAL A 222 16.10 -1.62 17.59
CA VAL A 222 17.09 -1.19 16.59
C VAL A 222 18.50 -1.21 17.18
N LYS A 223 18.68 -0.67 18.41
CA LYS A 223 19.98 -0.72 19.10
C LYS A 223 20.45 -2.15 19.33
N ALA A 224 19.56 -3.07 19.71
CA ALA A 224 19.88 -4.47 19.89
C ALA A 224 20.34 -5.13 18.57
N LEU A 225 19.70 -4.82 17.45
CA LEU A 225 20.07 -5.34 16.13
C LEU A 225 21.40 -4.77 15.59
N LEU A 226 21.76 -3.55 15.99
CA LEU A 226 22.97 -2.85 15.57
C LEU A 226 24.18 -3.11 16.50
N LYS A 227 24.02 -3.86 17.60
CA LYS A 227 25.05 -4.04 18.63
C LYS A 227 26.40 -4.54 18.08
N ASP A 228 26.37 -5.36 17.04
CA ASP A 228 27.55 -5.96 16.41
C ASP A 228 27.95 -5.28 15.09
N GLY A 229 27.42 -4.08 14.81
CA GLY A 229 27.63 -3.36 13.54
C GLY A 229 28.12 -1.93 13.70
N ASP A 230 28.75 -1.42 12.65
CA ASP A 230 29.19 -0.03 12.55
C ASP A 230 28.10 0.91 11.98
N GLN A 231 26.96 0.37 11.54
CA GLN A 231 25.88 1.15 10.94
C GLN A 231 25.13 1.96 12.01
N ILE A 232 24.99 3.26 11.78
CA ILE A 232 24.25 4.16 12.66
C ILE A 232 22.97 4.59 11.95
N ILE A 233 21.82 4.32 12.58
CA ILE A 233 20.50 4.78 12.11
C ILE A 233 20.06 5.92 13.03
N SER A 234 19.73 7.08 12.45
CA SER A 234 19.31 8.24 13.25
C SER A 234 17.92 8.04 13.85
N ASP A 235 17.72 8.63 15.03
CA ASP A 235 16.43 8.65 15.72
C ASP A 235 15.30 9.25 14.87
N GLU A 236 15.63 10.22 14.02
CA GLU A 236 14.70 10.85 13.08
C GLU A 236 14.16 9.84 12.06
N ILE A 237 15.03 9.00 11.49
CA ILE A 237 14.62 7.96 10.53
C ILE A 237 13.75 6.91 11.23
N ILE A 238 14.11 6.48 12.45
CA ILE A 238 13.31 5.54 13.23
C ILE A 238 11.92 6.12 13.49
N GLN A 239 11.85 7.40 13.89
CA GLN A 239 10.59 8.09 14.13
C GLN A 239 9.72 8.17 12.86
N THR A 240 10.32 8.53 11.72
CA THR A 240 9.62 8.56 10.42
C THR A 240 9.15 7.18 10.01
N PHE A 241 9.94 6.13 10.27
CA PHE A 241 9.55 4.75 10.02
C PHE A 241 8.34 4.36 10.87
N CYS A 242 8.40 4.55 12.20
CA CYS A 242 7.28 4.25 13.11
C CYS A 242 5.99 4.95 12.67
N LYS A 243 6.06 6.24 12.33
CA LYS A 243 4.91 7.04 11.87
C LYS A 243 4.25 6.52 10.59
N ASN A 244 5.01 5.86 9.72
CA ASN A 244 4.54 5.41 8.41
C ASN A 244 4.49 3.88 8.27
N THR A 245 4.73 3.13 9.34
CA THR A 245 4.82 1.65 9.34
C THR A 245 3.65 0.98 8.61
N GLY A 246 2.41 1.45 8.80
CA GLY A 246 1.23 0.88 8.13
C GLY A 246 1.20 1.06 6.61
N HIS A 247 2.16 1.78 6.03
CA HIS A 247 2.17 2.21 4.64
C HIS A 247 3.53 2.09 3.96
N ILE A 248 4.51 1.45 4.60
CA ILE A 248 5.81 1.19 3.97
C ILE A 248 5.60 0.26 2.77
N LYS A 249 6.44 0.42 1.74
CA LYS A 249 6.37 -0.40 0.52
C LYS A 249 7.75 -0.86 0.09
N VAL A 250 7.82 -2.05 -0.49
CA VAL A 250 9.00 -2.56 -1.18
C VAL A 250 8.60 -2.85 -2.62
N ILE A 251 9.31 -2.25 -3.57
CA ILE A 251 9.12 -2.50 -5.00
C ILE A 251 10.34 -3.26 -5.51
N GLN A 252 10.12 -4.51 -5.91
CA GLN A 252 11.11 -5.33 -6.59
C GLN A 252 10.89 -5.23 -8.10
N TYR A 253 11.83 -4.58 -8.79
CA TYR A 253 11.78 -4.48 -10.24
C TYR A 253 12.37 -5.73 -10.89
N ARG A 254 11.91 -6.01 -12.10
CA ARG A 254 12.43 -7.10 -12.92
C ARG A 254 13.47 -6.55 -13.88
N PRO A 255 14.54 -7.31 -14.17
CA PRO A 255 15.44 -6.96 -15.25
C PRO A 255 14.70 -7.02 -16.59
N PHE A 256 15.05 -6.16 -17.54
CA PHE A 256 14.43 -6.14 -18.87
C PHE A 256 14.58 -7.47 -19.62
N SER A 257 15.67 -8.19 -19.38
CA SER A 257 15.89 -9.53 -19.93
C SER A 257 14.85 -10.57 -19.47
N ALA A 258 14.23 -10.37 -18.31
CA ALA A 258 13.23 -11.28 -17.75
C ALA A 258 11.80 -10.94 -18.20
N TYR A 259 11.59 -9.94 -19.04
CA TYR A 259 10.26 -9.49 -19.48
C TYR A 259 9.41 -10.65 -20.03
N TYR A 260 10.01 -11.48 -20.88
CA TYR A 260 9.35 -12.62 -21.52
C TYR A 260 9.26 -13.88 -20.64
N GLY A 261 9.84 -13.87 -19.44
CA GLY A 261 9.84 -15.02 -18.53
C GLY A 261 8.47 -15.36 -17.93
N GLN A 262 7.45 -14.51 -18.10
CA GLN A 262 6.10 -14.71 -17.57
C GLN A 262 5.07 -14.96 -18.68
N VAL A 263 5.38 -15.90 -19.58
CA VAL A 263 4.56 -16.25 -20.76
C VAL A 263 3.09 -16.43 -20.41
N LYS A 264 2.77 -17.15 -19.33
CA LYS A 264 1.38 -17.37 -18.89
C LYS A 264 0.62 -16.08 -18.58
N LYS A 265 1.29 -15.09 -17.96
CA LYS A 265 0.67 -13.78 -17.68
C LYS A 265 0.54 -12.95 -18.95
N ILE A 266 1.54 -12.99 -19.84
CA ILE A 266 1.47 -12.31 -21.14
C ILE A 266 0.26 -12.82 -21.93
N VAL A 267 0.09 -14.14 -22.00
CA VAL A 267 -1.05 -14.81 -22.64
C VAL A 267 -2.39 -14.39 -22.03
N GLN A 268 -2.44 -14.22 -20.70
CA GLN A 268 -3.62 -13.72 -20.01
C GLN A 268 -3.90 -12.25 -20.36
N TRP A 269 -2.88 -11.38 -20.28
CA TRP A 269 -3.01 -9.96 -20.58
C TRP A 269 -3.41 -9.69 -22.02
N ILE A 270 -2.92 -10.46 -23.00
CA ILE A 270 -3.35 -10.29 -24.41
C ILE A 270 -4.87 -10.43 -24.55
N LYS A 271 -5.51 -11.22 -23.69
CA LYS A 271 -6.96 -11.42 -23.70
C LYS A 271 -7.73 -10.37 -22.91
N GLU A 272 -7.12 -9.80 -21.87
CA GLU A 272 -7.79 -8.93 -20.88
C GLU A 272 -7.51 -7.44 -21.10
N GLU A 273 -6.36 -7.08 -21.70
CA GLU A 273 -5.81 -5.72 -21.71
C GLU A 273 -5.36 -5.31 -23.13
N GLU A 274 -6.06 -4.39 -23.79
CA GLU A 274 -5.69 -3.94 -25.16
C GLU A 274 -4.27 -3.35 -25.23
N ASN A 275 -3.82 -2.68 -24.16
CA ASN A 275 -2.55 -1.96 -24.14
C ASN A 275 -1.32 -2.87 -24.27
N ILE A 276 -1.42 -4.15 -23.86
CA ILE A 276 -0.30 -5.08 -24.00
C ILE A 276 -0.02 -5.40 -25.47
N CYS A 277 -1.05 -5.40 -26.32
CA CYS A 277 -0.92 -5.63 -27.76
C CYS A 277 -0.03 -4.56 -28.40
N TYR A 278 -0.23 -3.28 -28.04
CA TYR A 278 0.66 -2.21 -28.46
C TYR A 278 2.10 -2.44 -27.99
N GLY A 279 2.31 -2.86 -26.74
CA GLY A 279 3.65 -3.16 -26.22
C GLY A 279 4.37 -4.28 -27.01
N LEU A 280 3.65 -5.33 -27.39
CA LEU A 280 4.18 -6.45 -28.18
C LEU A 280 4.47 -6.03 -29.63
N VAL A 281 3.54 -5.27 -30.25
CA VAL A 281 3.71 -4.75 -31.61
C VAL A 281 4.88 -3.74 -31.68
N PHE A 282 5.09 -2.92 -30.65
CA PHE A 282 6.28 -2.05 -30.54
C PHE A 282 7.59 -2.84 -30.55
N LYS A 283 7.63 -3.97 -29.85
CA LYS A 283 8.81 -4.85 -29.81
C LYS A 283 9.00 -5.59 -31.13
N ALA A 284 7.90 -6.01 -31.78
CA ALA A 284 7.94 -6.57 -33.13
C ALA A 284 8.43 -5.55 -34.17
N ALA A 285 8.09 -4.26 -34.00
CA ALA A 285 8.60 -3.19 -34.85
C ALA A 285 10.12 -2.97 -34.72
N ASP A 286 10.72 -3.24 -33.56
CA ASP A 286 12.18 -3.26 -33.42
C ASP A 286 12.80 -4.42 -34.24
N LYS A 287 12.16 -5.60 -34.26
CA LYS A 287 12.59 -6.72 -35.13
C LYS A 287 12.44 -6.37 -36.61
N PHE A 288 11.32 -5.75 -36.99
CA PHE A 288 11.10 -5.22 -38.34
C PHE A 288 12.23 -4.25 -38.73
N ASN A 289 12.53 -3.27 -37.87
CA ASN A 289 13.56 -2.28 -38.15
C ASN A 289 14.96 -2.92 -38.30
N SER A 290 15.25 -3.96 -37.52
CA SER A 290 16.50 -4.71 -37.64
C SER A 290 16.61 -5.46 -38.97
N LEU A 291 15.50 -5.97 -39.50
CA LEU A 291 15.47 -6.73 -40.76
C LEU A 291 15.44 -5.82 -42.00
N TYR A 292 14.64 -4.76 -41.98
CA TYR A 292 14.39 -3.89 -43.13
C TYR A 292 15.19 -2.58 -43.10
N GLY A 293 15.92 -2.29 -42.02
CA GLY A 293 16.72 -1.07 -41.85
C GLY A 293 15.91 0.21 -41.69
N ARG A 294 14.59 0.11 -41.50
CA ARG A 294 13.67 1.22 -41.25
C ARG A 294 12.49 0.78 -40.39
N PRO A 295 11.84 1.67 -39.62
CA PRO A 295 10.61 1.34 -38.92
C PRO A 295 9.45 1.06 -39.90
N PRO A 296 8.42 0.31 -39.48
CA PRO A 296 7.16 0.22 -40.23
C PRO A 296 6.52 1.61 -40.30
N ALA A 297 6.03 2.01 -41.47
CA ALA A 297 5.54 3.37 -41.71
C ALA A 297 4.34 3.46 -42.68
N SER A 298 3.97 2.37 -43.35
CA SER A 298 2.81 2.36 -44.26
C SER A 298 1.96 1.09 -44.09
N LEU A 299 0.75 1.11 -44.65
CA LEU A 299 -0.13 -0.05 -44.69
C LEU A 299 0.47 -1.23 -45.46
N ASP A 300 1.40 -0.97 -46.37
CA ASP A 300 2.11 -2.04 -47.10
C ASP A 300 3.04 -2.84 -46.17
N ASP A 301 3.48 -2.24 -45.06
CA ASP A 301 4.30 -2.92 -44.05
C ASP A 301 3.48 -3.82 -43.12
N TYR A 302 2.15 -3.74 -43.16
CA TYR A 302 1.24 -4.47 -42.27
C TYR A 302 1.52 -5.98 -42.27
N GLY A 303 1.67 -6.57 -43.46
CA GLY A 303 1.91 -8.02 -43.58
C GLY A 303 3.23 -8.42 -42.92
N ALA A 304 4.31 -7.69 -43.20
CA ALA A 304 5.61 -7.95 -42.63
C ALA A 304 5.66 -7.67 -41.11
N LEU A 305 4.98 -6.63 -40.62
CA LEU A 305 4.87 -6.36 -39.18
C LEU A 305 4.06 -7.45 -38.46
N LYS A 306 2.99 -7.94 -39.09
CA LYS A 306 2.19 -9.08 -38.61
C LYS A 306 3.07 -10.33 -38.46
N GLU A 307 3.89 -10.63 -39.47
CA GLU A 307 4.86 -11.74 -39.42
C GLU A 307 5.90 -11.56 -38.31
N GLN A 308 6.45 -10.36 -38.12
CA GLN A 308 7.41 -10.11 -37.02
C GLN A 308 6.75 -10.23 -35.64
N THR A 309 5.46 -9.88 -35.52
CA THR A 309 4.70 -10.04 -34.29
C THR A 309 4.46 -11.51 -33.97
N LEU A 310 4.11 -12.31 -34.98
CA LEU A 310 4.00 -13.77 -34.84
C LEU A 310 5.34 -14.37 -34.38
N ALA A 311 6.44 -14.02 -35.07
CA ALA A 311 7.78 -14.50 -34.72
C ALA A 311 8.22 -14.05 -33.32
N LEU A 312 7.78 -12.89 -32.84
CA LEU A 312 7.97 -12.47 -31.46
C LEU A 312 7.22 -13.38 -30.48
N LEU A 313 5.93 -13.63 -30.70
CA LEU A 313 5.12 -14.50 -29.85
C LEU A 313 5.69 -15.92 -29.77
N GLU A 314 6.14 -16.48 -30.89
CA GLU A 314 6.81 -17.78 -30.92
C GLU A 314 8.14 -17.76 -30.14
N SER A 315 8.94 -16.70 -30.31
CA SER A 315 10.23 -16.58 -29.60
C SER A 315 10.08 -16.50 -28.07
N ILE A 316 8.90 -16.15 -27.57
CA ILE A 316 8.58 -16.10 -26.14
C ILE A 316 7.85 -17.38 -25.68
N SER A 317 7.95 -18.47 -26.45
CA SER A 317 7.38 -19.78 -26.14
C SER A 317 5.85 -19.84 -26.10
N ILE A 318 5.15 -18.98 -26.86
CA ILE A 318 3.71 -19.16 -27.12
C ILE A 318 3.53 -20.13 -28.29
N PRO A 319 2.69 -21.18 -28.17
CA PRO A 319 2.44 -22.11 -29.27
C PRO A 319 1.94 -21.42 -30.53
N LEU A 320 2.41 -21.86 -31.71
CA LEU A 320 2.10 -21.24 -33.00
C LEU A 320 0.59 -21.07 -33.24
N GLU A 321 -0.21 -22.10 -33.00
CA GLU A 321 -1.67 -22.04 -33.17
C GLU A 321 -2.31 -20.93 -32.31
N GLN A 322 -1.81 -20.78 -31.08
CA GLN A 322 -2.28 -19.76 -30.16
C GLN A 322 -1.77 -18.37 -30.56
N ALA A 323 -0.53 -18.26 -31.03
CA ALA A 323 0.02 -17.01 -31.55
C ALA A 323 -0.76 -16.53 -32.79
N GLN A 324 -1.09 -17.43 -33.73
CA GLN A 324 -1.91 -17.11 -34.89
C GLN A 324 -3.28 -16.55 -34.48
N ALA A 325 -3.95 -17.21 -33.55
CA ALA A 325 -5.23 -16.73 -33.02
C ALA A 325 -5.12 -15.35 -32.34
N PHE A 326 -3.99 -15.05 -31.68
CA PHE A 326 -3.78 -13.74 -31.06
C PHE A 326 -3.51 -12.63 -32.05
N VAL A 327 -2.80 -12.91 -33.14
CA VAL A 327 -2.52 -11.89 -34.15
C VAL A 327 -3.77 -11.56 -34.98
N GLU A 328 -4.77 -12.45 -34.97
CA GLU A 328 -6.10 -12.22 -35.55
C GLU A 328 -7.12 -11.63 -34.55
N ASN A 329 -6.72 -11.44 -33.29
CA ASN A 329 -7.56 -10.78 -32.31
C ASN A 329 -7.77 -9.30 -32.70
N GLU A 330 -8.99 -8.80 -32.52
CA GLU A 330 -9.37 -7.41 -32.83
C GLU A 330 -8.42 -6.36 -32.21
N ALA A 331 -8.03 -6.54 -30.94
CA ALA A 331 -7.13 -5.61 -30.26
C ALA A 331 -5.71 -5.63 -30.85
N MET A 332 -5.23 -6.80 -31.27
CA MET A 332 -3.92 -6.95 -31.90
C MET A 332 -3.93 -6.40 -33.33
N GLU A 333 -4.98 -6.66 -34.10
CA GLU A 333 -5.16 -6.10 -35.44
C GLU A 333 -5.21 -4.57 -35.40
N LYS A 334 -5.96 -4.01 -34.44
CA LYS A 334 -6.02 -2.56 -34.20
C LYS A 334 -4.63 -2.02 -33.85
N SER A 335 -3.88 -2.71 -33.00
CA SER A 335 -2.51 -2.32 -32.64
C SER A 335 -1.56 -2.34 -33.84
N LEU A 336 -1.66 -3.35 -34.72
CA LEU A 336 -0.85 -3.48 -35.93
C LEU A 336 -1.16 -2.42 -37.00
N LYS A 337 -2.43 -1.99 -37.11
CA LYS A 337 -2.85 -0.96 -38.08
C LYS A 337 -2.53 0.46 -37.61
N ASN A 338 -2.44 0.68 -36.30
CA ASN A 338 -2.27 2.00 -35.69
C ASN A 338 -0.83 2.31 -35.27
N LEU A 339 0.09 1.35 -35.40
CA LEU A 339 1.53 1.56 -35.25
C LEU A 339 2.14 2.07 -36.55
#